data_AF-A0A819AN37-F1
#
_entry.id   AF-A0A819AN37-F1
#
_cell.length_a   1.000
_cell.length_b   1.000
_cell.length_c   1.000
_cell.angle_alpha   90.00
_cell.angle_beta   90.00
_cell.angle_gamma   90.00
#
_symmetry.space_group_name_H-M   'P 1'
#
loop_
_entity.id
_entity.type
_entity.pdbx_description
1 polymer ?
#
loop_
_entity_poly.entity_id
_entity_poly.type
_entity_poly.pdbx_seq_one_letter_code
_entity_poly.pdbx_strand_id
1 'polypeptide(L)'
;MFHTCEISTCDSPTLITCVCCNKSLCREHFVEHDYLLRPKLNELTKQINKIFDQFESLDMKTIMSDSLKKIDEWRLNSYQVIDKFYENKCTELNYYINNILNKYAKDINDLRLKIEKMTYIQQTTNHNIELLTKNIQTLQQQINQIKYISIQVDIRPLVIIDKLIDVNIITDLSKLSTPYQTIQRIPLCSNAMASNNQYLLIHQNSKLYLIDENLFIIRQNHWFYDQIQDMCWSKILNCFFIITLHDIYQVEINTLLVKQINTTEKNFWQSCTCSDTSLYLSNESIIEFNLKPSIQYVKSYKRNETIDHKQRIDSIEYNNGKLILAINDQSKQEIFIELRLLTTFDCLWLCQLNIEYSERKIQCCLYNYDTWLIADWGNSSLIYLTKDGKIKNSVEYQNEIHYINQFGSNKVVISTDHSIHFHKL
;
A
#
# COMPACT_ATOMS: atom_id res chain seq x y z
N MET A 1 13.45 -6.93 -65.81
CA MET A 1 12.16 -7.64 -65.99
C MET A 1 11.07 -6.70 -65.54
N PHE A 2 10.11 -6.38 -66.40
CA PHE A 2 8.94 -5.60 -66.01
C PHE A 2 7.96 -6.54 -65.30
N HIS A 3 7.57 -6.20 -64.08
CA HIS A 3 6.50 -6.93 -63.39
C HIS A 3 5.15 -6.47 -63.94
N THR A 4 4.19 -7.38 -64.05
CA THR A 4 2.81 -7.07 -64.42
C THR A 4 2.00 -6.75 -63.16
N CYS A 5 0.96 -5.92 -63.32
CA CYS A 5 0.11 -5.53 -62.21
C CYS A 5 -0.48 -6.78 -61.53
N GLU A 6 -0.44 -6.85 -60.20
CA GLU A 6 -0.95 -8.01 -59.44
C GLU A 6 -2.49 -8.13 -59.42
N ILE A 7 -3.20 -7.23 -60.12
CA ILE A 7 -4.64 -7.32 -60.31
C ILE A 7 -4.87 -8.25 -61.50
N SER A 8 -5.56 -9.36 -61.26
CA SER A 8 -5.71 -10.50 -62.18
C SER A 8 -6.29 -10.17 -63.56
N THR A 9 -6.87 -8.98 -63.73
CA THR A 9 -7.48 -8.49 -64.97
C THR A 9 -6.63 -7.44 -65.68
N CYS A 10 -5.40 -7.18 -65.25
CA CYS A 10 -4.57 -6.08 -65.73
C CYS A 10 -3.16 -6.51 -66.13
N ASP A 11 -2.88 -6.53 -67.44
CA ASP A 11 -1.56 -6.87 -67.99
C ASP A 11 -0.59 -5.66 -68.07
N SER A 12 -0.99 -4.50 -67.55
CA SER A 12 -0.16 -3.29 -67.58
C SER A 12 1.14 -3.47 -66.79
N PRO A 13 2.29 -2.97 -67.30
CA PRO A 13 3.55 -3.00 -66.58
C PRO A 13 3.46 -2.11 -65.33
N THR A 14 4.00 -2.61 -64.22
CA THR A 14 4.10 -1.88 -62.94
C THR A 14 5.52 -1.37 -62.72
N LEU A 15 5.59 -0.13 -62.25
CA LEU A 15 6.80 0.54 -61.77
C LEU A 15 6.65 0.96 -60.30
N ILE A 16 5.53 0.62 -59.66
CA ILE A 16 5.14 1.11 -58.34
C ILE A 16 4.68 -0.08 -57.49
N THR A 17 5.28 -0.22 -56.32
CA THR A 17 4.86 -1.18 -55.30
C THR A 17 4.28 -0.40 -54.13
N CYS A 18 3.04 -0.72 -53.69
CA CYS A 18 2.53 -0.08 -52.48
C CYS A 18 3.34 -0.55 -51.29
N VAL A 19 4.00 0.38 -50.59
CA VAL A 19 4.70 0.09 -49.33
C VAL A 19 3.73 -0.48 -48.28
N CYS A 20 2.45 -0.12 -48.35
CA CYS A 20 1.41 -0.52 -47.41
C CYS A 20 1.06 -2.02 -47.43
N CYS A 21 1.02 -2.63 -48.60
CA CYS A 21 0.51 -3.99 -48.81
C CYS A 21 1.44 -4.85 -49.67
N ASN A 22 2.60 -4.29 -50.03
CA ASN A 22 3.64 -4.86 -50.86
C ASN A 22 3.17 -5.36 -52.24
N LYS A 23 2.03 -4.84 -52.73
CA LYS A 23 1.47 -5.20 -54.04
C LYS A 23 2.05 -4.33 -55.14
N SER A 24 2.48 -4.97 -56.23
CA SER A 24 2.95 -4.30 -57.44
C SER A 24 1.76 -3.87 -58.30
N LEU A 25 1.47 -2.57 -58.35
CA LEU A 25 0.30 -2.01 -59.01
C LEU A 25 0.72 -1.11 -60.18
N CYS A 26 -0.03 -1.15 -61.29
CA CYS A 26 0.14 -0.14 -62.33
C CYS A 26 -0.35 1.23 -61.81
N ARG A 27 -0.01 2.31 -62.50
CA ARG A 27 -0.33 3.67 -62.05
C ARG A 27 -1.82 3.89 -61.79
N GLU A 28 -2.69 3.38 -62.66
CA GLU A 28 -4.15 3.53 -62.53
C GLU A 28 -4.69 2.81 -61.30
N HIS A 29 -4.33 1.54 -61.14
CA HIS A 29 -4.77 0.76 -59.97
C HIS A 29 -4.12 1.21 -58.66
N PHE A 30 -2.93 1.83 -58.69
CA PHE A 30 -2.36 2.48 -57.51
C PHE A 30 -3.19 3.71 -57.09
N VAL A 31 -3.67 4.50 -58.05
CA VAL A 31 -4.57 5.63 -57.79
C VAL A 31 -5.93 5.16 -57.26
N GLU A 32 -6.50 4.10 -57.82
CA GLU A 32 -7.72 3.49 -57.29
C GLU A 32 -7.52 2.93 -55.88
N HIS A 33 -6.37 2.28 -55.63
CA HIS A 33 -6.00 1.77 -54.32
C HIS A 33 -5.86 2.92 -53.30
N ASP A 34 -5.20 4.03 -53.66
CA ASP A 34 -5.15 5.26 -52.83
C ASP A 34 -6.55 5.82 -52.59
N TYR A 35 -7.39 5.83 -53.63
CA TYR A 35 -8.78 6.29 -53.54
C TYR A 35 -9.64 5.42 -52.62
N LEU A 36 -9.37 4.11 -52.53
CA LEU A 36 -10.05 3.19 -51.61
C LEU A 36 -9.55 3.31 -50.16
N LEU A 37 -8.31 3.77 -49.95
CA LEU A 37 -7.76 4.04 -48.62
C LEU A 37 -8.29 5.35 -48.02
N ARG A 38 -8.54 6.37 -48.84
CA ARG A 38 -9.05 7.68 -48.38
C ARG A 38 -10.36 7.60 -47.56
N PRO A 39 -11.40 6.85 -47.97
CA PRO A 39 -12.59 6.65 -47.15
C PRO A 39 -12.31 6.01 -45.79
N LYS A 40 -11.36 5.07 -45.71
CA LYS A 40 -10.96 4.44 -44.44
C LYS A 40 -10.27 5.45 -43.51
N LEU A 41 -9.39 6.30 -44.06
CA LEU A 41 -8.78 7.39 -43.30
C LEU A 41 -9.82 8.41 -42.82
N ASN A 42 -10.76 8.80 -43.67
CA ASN A 42 -11.85 9.69 -43.29
C ASN A 42 -12.72 9.11 -42.17
N GLU A 43 -12.98 7.79 -42.19
CA GLU A 43 -13.72 7.13 -41.12
C GLU A 43 -12.95 7.12 -39.79
N LEU A 44 -11.63 6.88 -39.84
CA LEU A 44 -10.78 7.00 -38.65
C LEU A 44 -10.75 8.45 -38.12
N THR A 45 -10.69 9.46 -39.01
CA THR A 45 -10.77 10.87 -38.61
C THR A 45 -12.12 11.18 -37.94
N LYS A 46 -13.24 10.67 -38.46
CA LYS A 46 -14.55 10.82 -37.81
C LYS A 46 -14.58 10.16 -36.43
N GLN A 47 -14.01 8.96 -36.29
CA GLN A 47 -13.93 8.29 -34.99
C GLN A 47 -13.10 9.08 -33.99
N ILE A 48 -11.94 9.61 -34.41
CA ILE A 48 -11.09 10.47 -33.56
C ILE A 48 -11.84 11.73 -33.16
N ASN A 49 -12.51 12.41 -34.09
CA ASN A 49 -13.29 13.61 -33.79
C ASN A 49 -14.41 13.30 -32.81
N LYS A 50 -15.12 12.18 -32.97
CA LYS A 50 -16.16 11.75 -32.02
C LYS A 50 -15.60 11.50 -30.62
N ILE A 51 -14.42 10.87 -30.51
CA ILE A 51 -13.74 10.67 -29.22
C ILE A 51 -13.32 12.02 -28.62
N PHE A 52 -12.86 12.95 -29.46
CA PHE A 52 -12.47 14.29 -29.04
C PHE A 52 -13.69 15.11 -28.55
N ASP A 53 -14.80 15.08 -29.26
CA ASP A 53 -16.06 15.72 -28.85
C ASP A 53 -16.57 15.14 -27.51
N GLN A 54 -16.46 13.81 -27.34
CA GLN A 54 -16.77 13.16 -26.07
C GLN A 54 -15.84 13.64 -24.95
N PHE A 55 -14.55 13.75 -25.21
CA PHE A 55 -13.57 14.28 -24.26
C PHE A 55 -13.85 15.74 -23.88
N GLU A 56 -14.17 16.60 -24.85
CA GLU A 56 -14.54 18.01 -24.58
C GLU A 56 -15.84 18.14 -23.79
N SER A 57 -16.77 17.17 -23.93
CA SER A 57 -18.00 17.13 -23.15
C SER A 57 -17.82 16.71 -21.68
N LEU A 58 -16.65 16.21 -21.29
CA LEU A 58 -16.37 15.83 -19.91
C LEU A 58 -16.18 17.08 -19.04
N ASP A 59 -17.17 17.37 -18.20
CA ASP A 59 -17.03 18.41 -17.19
C ASP A 59 -16.19 17.93 -16.00
N MET A 60 -14.92 18.32 -16.00
CA MET A 60 -13.98 18.05 -14.92
C MET A 60 -14.49 18.53 -13.56
N LYS A 61 -15.26 19.63 -13.51
CA LYS A 61 -15.83 20.10 -12.23
C LYS A 61 -16.85 19.11 -11.69
N THR A 62 -17.71 18.55 -12.55
CA THR A 62 -18.65 17.50 -12.18
C THR A 62 -17.90 16.25 -11.72
N ILE A 63 -16.87 15.80 -12.44
CA ILE A 63 -16.06 14.62 -12.09
C ILE A 63 -15.38 14.78 -10.72
N MET A 64 -14.88 15.97 -10.39
CA MET A 64 -14.17 16.22 -9.14
C MET A 64 -15.09 16.63 -7.98
N SER A 65 -16.34 17.01 -8.25
CA SER A 65 -17.24 17.64 -7.27
C SER A 65 -17.43 16.82 -5.99
N ASP A 66 -17.63 15.50 -6.12
CA ASP A 66 -17.83 14.62 -4.96
C ASP A 66 -16.54 14.41 -4.16
N SER A 67 -15.39 14.35 -4.83
CA SER A 67 -14.08 14.24 -4.17
C SER A 67 -13.75 15.53 -3.40
N LEU A 68 -14.04 16.70 -3.99
CA LEU A 68 -13.85 17.99 -3.32
C LEU A 68 -14.74 18.13 -2.09
N LYS A 69 -16.02 17.72 -2.18
CA LYS A 69 -16.93 17.70 -1.02
C LYS A 69 -16.37 16.86 0.12
N LYS A 70 -15.83 15.66 -0.16
CA LYS A 70 -15.21 14.80 0.88
C LYS A 70 -14.01 15.46 1.54
N ILE A 71 -13.16 16.16 0.77
CA ILE A 71 -12.01 16.90 1.31
C ILE A 71 -12.49 18.08 2.18
N ASP A 72 -13.52 18.80 1.74
CA ASP A 72 -14.11 19.90 2.52
C ASP A 72 -14.77 19.39 3.81
N GLU A 73 -15.49 18.27 3.77
CA GLU A 73 -16.06 17.62 4.96
C GLU A 73 -14.96 17.17 5.92
N TRP A 74 -13.89 16.55 5.42
CA TRP A 74 -12.73 16.21 6.24
C TRP A 74 -12.11 17.46 6.90
N ARG A 75 -12.00 18.57 6.15
CA ARG A 75 -11.48 19.84 6.69
C ARG A 75 -12.35 20.35 7.84
N LEU A 76 -13.67 20.39 7.64
CA LEU A 76 -14.63 20.85 8.66
C LEU A 76 -14.61 19.98 9.91
N ASN A 77 -14.62 18.66 9.74
CA ASN A 77 -14.55 17.71 10.87
C ASN A 77 -13.23 17.84 11.63
N SER A 78 -12.12 18.05 10.94
CA SER A 78 -10.81 18.25 11.57
C SER A 78 -10.77 19.49 12.45
N TYR A 79 -11.35 20.60 11.99
CA TYR A 79 -11.48 21.81 12.82
C TYR A 79 -12.30 21.56 14.08
N GLN A 80 -13.44 20.87 13.98
CA GLN A 80 -14.27 20.54 15.15
C GLN A 80 -13.50 19.70 16.18
N VAL A 81 -12.67 18.74 15.73
CA VAL A 81 -11.84 17.93 16.62
C VAL A 81 -10.78 18.79 17.33
N ILE A 82 -10.14 19.71 16.61
CA ILE A 82 -9.17 20.66 17.17
C ILE A 82 -9.83 21.57 18.20
N ASP A 83 -10.98 22.14 17.89
CA ASP A 83 -11.73 23.03 18.78
C ASP A 83 -12.14 22.30 20.07
N LYS A 84 -12.68 21.08 19.94
CA LYS A 84 -13.03 20.24 21.10
C LYS A 84 -11.81 19.91 21.95
N PHE A 85 -10.67 19.61 21.33
CA PHE A 85 -9.44 19.36 22.07
C PHE A 85 -8.97 20.60 22.84
N TYR A 86 -9.04 21.77 22.22
CA TYR A 86 -8.74 23.05 22.86
C TYR A 86 -9.65 23.33 24.06
N GLU A 87 -10.98 23.20 23.90
CA GLU A 87 -11.95 23.38 24.99
C GLU A 87 -11.71 22.45 26.17
N ASN A 88 -11.38 21.18 25.89
CA ASN A 88 -11.03 20.21 26.93
C ASN A 88 -9.79 20.66 27.71
N LYS A 89 -8.76 21.18 27.03
CA LYS A 89 -7.55 21.69 27.70
C LYS A 89 -7.80 22.97 28.49
N CYS A 90 -8.66 23.87 28.02
CA CYS A 90 -9.10 25.01 28.83
C CYS A 90 -9.85 24.56 30.09
N THR A 91 -10.70 23.54 29.98
CA THR A 91 -11.44 22.97 31.12
C THR A 91 -10.50 22.33 32.14
N GLU A 92 -9.50 21.58 31.67
CA GLU A 92 -8.45 20.99 32.51
C GLU A 92 -7.65 22.07 33.26
N LEU A 93 -7.28 23.15 32.58
CA LEU A 93 -6.59 24.29 33.19
C LEU A 93 -7.46 24.97 34.26
N ASN A 94 -8.73 25.21 33.96
CA ASN A 94 -9.69 25.76 34.92
C ASN A 94 -9.87 24.86 36.14
N TYR A 95 -9.89 23.53 35.95
CA TYR A 95 -9.98 22.56 37.03
C TYR A 95 -8.79 22.69 38.01
N TYR A 96 -7.56 22.78 37.48
CA TYR A 96 -6.37 22.96 38.33
C TYR A 96 -6.42 24.26 39.14
N ILE A 97 -6.80 25.38 38.51
CA ILE A 97 -6.92 26.67 39.19
C ILE A 97 -8.01 26.60 40.27
N ASN A 98 -9.18 26.04 39.94
CA ASN A 98 -10.30 25.93 40.88
C ASN A 98 -9.97 25.04 42.08
N ASN A 99 -9.21 23.96 41.89
CA ASN A 99 -8.77 23.11 43.00
C ASN A 99 -7.87 23.87 43.99
N ILE A 100 -6.95 24.70 43.47
CA ILE A 100 -6.08 25.55 44.30
C ILE A 100 -6.95 26.54 45.08
N LEU A 101 -7.86 27.24 44.40
CA LEU A 101 -8.76 28.21 45.04
C LEU A 101 -9.67 27.57 46.10
N ASN A 102 -10.24 26.40 45.81
CA ASN A 102 -11.11 25.68 46.73
C ASN A 102 -10.38 25.20 47.98
N LYS A 103 -9.12 24.78 47.85
CA LYS A 103 -8.27 24.43 49.01
C LYS A 103 -8.14 25.62 49.96
N TYR A 104 -7.79 26.79 49.44
CA TYR A 104 -7.66 27.98 50.27
C TYR A 104 -9.00 28.45 50.85
N ALA A 105 -10.10 28.35 50.10
CA ALA A 105 -11.43 28.65 50.62
C ALA A 105 -11.79 27.76 51.82
N LYS A 106 -11.42 26.47 51.77
CA LYS A 106 -11.61 25.53 52.88
C LYS A 106 -10.75 25.89 54.09
N ASP A 107 -9.46 26.19 53.87
CA ASP A 107 -8.54 26.59 54.94
C ASP A 107 -9.01 27.88 55.65
N ILE A 108 -9.57 28.84 54.91
CA ILE A 108 -10.21 30.06 55.47
C ILE A 108 -11.41 29.68 56.35
N ASN A 109 -12.28 28.79 55.85
CA ASN A 109 -13.47 28.38 56.57
C ASN A 109 -13.14 27.63 57.87
N ASP A 110 -12.15 26.75 57.84
CA ASP A 110 -11.68 26.02 59.01
C ASP A 110 -11.11 26.97 60.08
N LEU A 111 -10.41 28.04 59.67
CA LEU A 111 -9.96 29.09 60.59
C LEU A 111 -11.14 29.88 61.19
N ARG A 112 -12.15 30.22 60.39
CA ARG A 112 -13.37 30.90 60.88
C ARG A 112 -14.09 30.06 61.94
N LEU A 113 -14.33 28.78 61.67
CA LEU A 113 -14.97 27.87 62.61
C LEU A 113 -14.18 27.72 63.91
N LYS A 114 -12.84 27.69 63.84
CA LYS A 114 -11.97 27.68 65.04
C LYS A 114 -12.13 28.95 65.86
N ILE A 115 -12.17 30.12 65.22
CA ILE A 115 -12.38 31.40 65.89
C ILE A 115 -13.74 31.41 66.58
N GLU A 116 -14.82 31.09 65.86
CA GLU A 116 -16.18 31.05 66.40
C GLU A 116 -16.28 30.13 67.62
N LYS A 117 -15.69 28.93 67.55
CA LYS A 117 -15.66 27.98 68.66
C LYS A 117 -14.93 28.55 69.88
N MET A 118 -13.80 29.22 69.70
CA MET A 118 -13.05 29.84 70.79
C MET A 118 -13.81 31.03 71.39
N THR A 119 -14.49 31.83 70.58
CA THR A 119 -15.36 32.93 71.03
C THR A 119 -16.52 32.40 71.87
N TYR A 120 -17.14 31.29 71.46
CA TYR A 120 -18.25 30.67 72.19
C TYR A 120 -17.84 30.10 73.56
N ILE A 121 -16.69 29.42 73.64
CA ILE A 121 -16.24 28.74 74.87
C ILE A 121 -15.69 29.73 75.92
N GLN A 122 -15.34 30.97 75.54
CA GLN A 122 -14.77 32.03 76.39
C GLN A 122 -13.48 31.66 77.17
N GLN A 123 -12.91 30.47 76.95
CA GLN A 123 -11.61 30.03 77.50
C GLN A 123 -10.50 30.15 76.46
N THR A 124 -10.21 31.38 76.03
CA THR A 124 -9.14 31.64 75.06
C THR A 124 -7.87 32.05 75.79
N THR A 125 -6.78 31.30 75.60
CA THR A 125 -5.45 31.66 76.13
C THR A 125 -4.70 32.56 75.15
N ASN A 126 -3.73 33.35 75.62
CA ASN A 126 -2.84 34.12 74.73
C ASN A 126 -2.13 33.24 73.70
N HIS A 127 -1.78 32.01 74.08
CA HIS A 127 -1.19 31.02 73.18
C HIS A 127 -2.11 30.67 71.99
N ASN A 128 -3.43 30.55 72.23
CA ASN A 128 -4.40 30.29 71.16
C ASN A 128 -4.49 31.46 70.17
N ILE A 129 -4.39 32.70 70.67
CA ILE A 129 -4.40 33.92 69.85
C ILE A 129 -3.13 33.99 68.99
N GLU A 130 -1.97 33.72 69.57
CA GLU A 130 -0.69 33.69 68.85
C GLU A 130 -0.70 32.64 67.73
N LEU A 131 -1.21 31.43 68.00
CA LEU A 131 -1.31 30.36 67.02
C LEU A 131 -2.25 30.73 65.85
N LEU A 132 -3.41 31.30 66.14
CA LEU A 132 -4.35 31.79 65.11
C LEU A 132 -3.74 32.91 64.27
N THR A 133 -3.07 33.87 64.91
CA THR A 133 -2.41 34.98 64.23
C THR A 133 -1.34 34.47 63.27
N LYS A 134 -0.52 33.51 63.71
CA LYS A 134 0.50 32.87 62.86
C LYS A 134 -0.12 32.12 61.68
N ASN A 135 -1.23 31.40 61.90
CA ASN A 135 -1.93 30.69 60.83
C ASN A 135 -2.54 31.66 59.79
N ILE A 136 -3.15 32.76 60.24
CA ILE A 136 -3.69 33.81 59.36
C ILE A 136 -2.58 34.45 58.52
N GLN A 137 -1.45 34.80 59.14
CA GLN A 137 -0.31 35.37 58.42
C GLN A 137 0.27 34.39 57.38
N THR A 138 0.38 33.11 57.75
CA THR A 138 0.86 32.05 56.83
C THR A 138 -0.09 31.90 55.63
N LEU A 139 -1.40 31.88 55.89
CA LEU A 139 -2.41 31.79 54.85
C LEU A 139 -2.41 33.03 53.93
N GLN A 140 -2.27 34.23 54.49
CA GLN A 140 -2.13 35.47 53.71
C GLN A 140 -0.91 35.44 52.80
N GLN A 141 0.24 34.95 53.29
CA GLN A 141 1.43 34.79 52.47
C GLN A 141 1.20 33.81 51.32
N GLN A 142 0.57 32.66 51.60
CA GLN A 142 0.25 31.67 50.58
C GLN A 142 -0.75 32.20 49.53
N ILE A 143 -1.78 32.93 49.95
CA ILE A 143 -2.75 33.56 49.03
C ILE A 143 -2.07 34.61 48.15
N ASN A 144 -1.17 35.42 48.73
CA ASN A 144 -0.40 36.39 47.97
C ASN A 144 0.52 35.73 46.93
N GLN A 145 0.98 34.50 47.18
CA GLN A 145 1.76 33.70 46.24
C GLN A 145 0.91 33.16 45.07
N ILE A 146 -0.42 33.01 45.23
CA ILE A 146 -1.32 32.53 44.15
C ILE A 146 -1.25 33.44 42.91
N LYS A 147 -1.12 34.76 43.11
CA LYS A 147 -0.98 35.75 42.03
C LYS A 147 0.25 35.50 41.14
N TYR A 148 1.20 34.72 41.63
CA TYR A 148 2.46 34.39 40.95
C TYR A 148 2.54 32.92 40.52
N ILE A 149 1.45 32.15 40.64
CA ILE A 149 1.40 30.78 40.11
C ILE A 149 1.42 30.87 38.59
N SER A 150 2.58 30.55 38.00
CA SER A 150 2.71 30.34 36.56
C SER A 150 2.37 28.89 36.24
N ILE A 151 1.29 28.66 35.50
CA ILE A 151 1.05 27.35 34.88
C ILE A 151 1.89 27.30 33.61
N GLN A 152 2.86 26.40 33.57
CA GLN A 152 3.63 26.15 32.36
C GLN A 152 2.79 25.29 31.40
N VAL A 153 2.60 25.79 30.17
CA VAL A 153 1.92 25.07 29.10
C VAL A 153 2.92 24.85 27.97
N ASP A 154 3.37 23.60 27.82
CA ASP A 154 4.28 23.23 26.75
C ASP A 154 3.47 22.78 25.52
N ILE A 155 3.43 23.63 24.49
CA ILE A 155 2.70 23.35 23.25
C ILE A 155 3.68 22.83 22.20
N ARG A 156 3.40 21.64 21.66
CA ARG A 156 4.11 21.09 20.50
C ARG A 156 3.36 21.44 19.22
N PRO A 157 4.06 21.68 18.09
CA PRO A 157 3.42 21.99 16.82
C PRO A 157 2.60 20.80 16.31
N LEU A 158 1.43 21.09 15.71
CA LEU A 158 0.65 20.10 14.98
C LEU A 158 1.34 19.82 13.64
N VAL A 159 1.78 18.58 13.42
CA VAL A 159 2.43 18.15 12.18
C VAL A 159 1.41 17.40 11.32
N ILE A 160 1.11 17.94 10.14
CA ILE A 160 0.31 17.28 9.11
C ILE A 160 1.26 16.41 8.30
N ILE A 161 1.03 15.10 8.30
CA ILE A 161 1.80 14.12 7.53
C ILE A 161 1.25 14.08 6.10
N ASP A 162 2.11 14.13 5.08
CA ASP A 162 1.72 14.19 3.66
C ASP A 162 0.77 13.05 3.21
N LYS A 163 0.73 11.93 3.94
CA LYS A 163 -0.16 10.78 3.70
C LYS A 163 -1.51 10.85 4.43
N LEU A 164 -1.95 12.03 4.87
CA LEU A 164 -3.25 12.19 5.56
C LEU A 164 -4.44 12.11 4.60
N ILE A 165 -4.25 12.49 3.32
CA ILE A 165 -5.26 12.43 2.28
C ILE A 165 -4.62 11.85 1.02
N ASP A 166 -5.10 10.69 0.58
CA ASP A 166 -4.68 10.08 -0.68
C ASP A 166 -5.75 10.29 -1.76
N VAL A 167 -5.34 10.82 -2.91
CA VAL A 167 -6.21 11.00 -4.07
C VAL A 167 -5.85 9.94 -5.11
N ASN A 168 -6.71 8.93 -5.24
CA ASN A 168 -6.48 7.82 -6.17
C ASN A 168 -7.66 7.63 -7.12
N ILE A 169 -7.34 7.25 -8.35
CA ILE A 169 -8.34 6.83 -9.33
C ILE A 169 -8.69 5.38 -8.97
N ILE A 170 -9.84 5.18 -8.32
CA ILE A 170 -10.34 3.82 -8.04
C ILE A 170 -10.94 3.30 -9.34
N THR A 171 -10.22 2.40 -9.99
CA THR A 171 -10.75 1.68 -11.15
C THR A 171 -11.44 0.41 -10.70
N ASP A 172 -12.59 0.15 -11.33
CA ASP A 172 -13.40 -1.03 -11.05
C ASP A 172 -12.80 -2.24 -11.75
N LEU A 173 -12.18 -3.12 -10.97
CA LEU A 173 -11.59 -4.37 -11.45
C LEU A 173 -12.62 -5.33 -12.07
N SER A 174 -13.93 -5.12 -11.83
CA SER A 174 -15.00 -5.90 -12.50
C SER A 174 -14.91 -5.87 -14.03
N LYS A 175 -14.16 -4.91 -14.57
CA LYS A 175 -13.86 -4.77 -16.00
C LYS A 175 -12.35 -4.73 -16.23
N LEU A 176 -11.60 -5.65 -15.63
CA LEU A 176 -10.18 -5.81 -15.94
C LEU A 176 -10.05 -5.87 -17.47
N SER A 177 -9.39 -4.87 -18.05
CA SER A 177 -9.28 -4.74 -19.49
C SER A 177 -8.59 -5.97 -20.08
N THR A 178 -8.84 -6.30 -21.35
CA THR A 178 -7.99 -7.31 -22.01
C THR A 178 -6.53 -6.87 -21.92
N PRO A 179 -5.58 -7.80 -21.73
CA PRO A 179 -4.17 -7.44 -21.67
C PRO A 179 -3.81 -6.56 -22.87
N TYR A 180 -3.34 -5.33 -22.61
CA TYR A 180 -2.97 -4.42 -23.71
C TYR A 180 -1.59 -4.78 -24.26
N GLN A 181 -0.79 -5.50 -23.48
CA GLN A 181 0.52 -6.00 -23.85
C GLN A 181 0.84 -7.28 -23.10
N THR A 182 1.60 -8.15 -23.75
CA THR A 182 1.99 -9.46 -23.22
C THR A 182 3.45 -9.74 -23.50
N ILE A 183 4.19 -10.19 -22.49
CA ILE A 183 5.53 -10.77 -22.66
C ILE A 183 5.38 -12.29 -22.60
N GLN A 184 5.81 -12.98 -23.66
CA GLN A 184 5.80 -14.44 -23.68
C GLN A 184 6.91 -15.00 -22.77
N ARG A 185 6.60 -16.06 -22.03
CA ARG A 185 7.58 -16.78 -21.21
C ARG A 185 8.28 -17.83 -22.06
N ILE A 186 9.58 -17.96 -21.80
CA ILE A 186 10.46 -18.97 -22.39
C ILE A 186 10.63 -20.08 -21.33
N PRO A 187 11.11 -21.29 -21.63
CA PRO A 187 11.41 -22.28 -20.58
C PRO A 187 12.37 -21.74 -19.50
N LEU A 188 12.33 -22.36 -18.31
CA LEU A 188 13.19 -22.03 -17.15
C LEU A 188 13.01 -20.61 -16.59
N CYS A 189 11.78 -20.09 -16.60
CA CYS A 189 11.44 -18.81 -15.98
C CYS A 189 10.87 -19.00 -14.57
N SER A 190 11.02 -17.99 -13.69
CA SER A 190 10.29 -17.97 -12.41
C SER A 190 9.03 -17.12 -12.57
N ASN A 191 7.95 -17.54 -11.91
CA ASN A 191 6.69 -16.79 -11.92
C ASN A 191 6.74 -15.53 -11.03
N ALA A 192 7.69 -15.47 -10.10
CA ALA A 192 7.88 -14.32 -9.21
C ALA A 192 8.29 -13.06 -9.97
N MET A 193 7.74 -11.92 -9.55
CA MET A 193 8.02 -10.60 -10.12
C MET A 193 7.93 -9.55 -9.02
N ALA A 194 8.80 -8.55 -9.06
CA ALA A 194 8.74 -7.41 -8.14
C ALA A 194 8.78 -6.08 -8.90
N SER A 195 8.00 -5.12 -8.41
CA SER A 195 7.89 -3.78 -8.97
C SER A 195 8.36 -2.75 -7.94
N ASN A 196 9.00 -1.68 -8.41
CA ASN A 196 9.22 -0.47 -7.63
C ASN A 196 8.43 0.74 -8.16
N ASN A 197 7.35 0.46 -8.88
CA ASN A 197 6.52 1.39 -9.65
C ASN A 197 7.13 1.96 -10.93
N GLN A 198 8.46 2.08 -11.02
CA GLN A 198 9.14 2.57 -12.24
C GLN A 198 9.67 1.43 -13.10
N TYR A 199 10.15 0.38 -12.44
CA TYR A 199 10.73 -0.80 -13.04
C TYR A 199 10.11 -2.06 -12.50
N LEU A 200 9.99 -3.05 -13.38
CA LEU A 200 9.58 -4.41 -13.08
C LEU A 200 10.80 -5.32 -13.23
N LEU A 201 11.13 -6.07 -12.18
CA LEU A 201 12.14 -7.12 -12.22
C LEU A 201 11.45 -8.45 -12.53
N ILE A 202 11.88 -9.11 -13.61
CA ILE A 202 11.42 -10.44 -14.01
C ILE A 202 12.59 -11.39 -14.24
N HIS A 203 12.35 -12.70 -14.11
CA HIS A 203 13.33 -13.73 -14.42
C HIS A 203 12.90 -14.54 -15.65
N GLN A 204 13.73 -14.51 -16.71
CA GLN A 204 13.53 -15.36 -17.88
C GLN A 204 14.83 -15.97 -18.41
N ASN A 205 14.78 -17.23 -18.84
CA ASN A 205 15.91 -17.92 -19.50
C ASN A 205 17.26 -17.72 -18.76
N SER A 206 17.29 -18.00 -17.45
CA SER A 206 18.47 -17.83 -16.59
C SER A 206 19.01 -16.39 -16.49
N LYS A 207 18.18 -15.38 -16.76
CA LYS A 207 18.53 -13.97 -16.64
C LYS A 207 17.47 -13.19 -15.89
N LEU A 208 17.93 -12.24 -15.09
CA LEU A 208 17.11 -11.16 -14.54
C LEU A 208 17.03 -10.04 -15.56
N TYR A 209 15.83 -9.55 -15.81
CA TYR A 209 15.56 -8.40 -16.67
C TYR A 209 14.89 -7.30 -15.85
N LEU A 210 15.43 -6.09 -15.97
CA LEU A 210 14.82 -4.89 -15.45
C LEU A 210 14.11 -4.16 -16.59
N ILE A 211 12.80 -4.03 -16.47
CA ILE A 211 11.91 -3.54 -17.52
C ILE A 211 11.28 -2.23 -17.07
N ASP A 212 11.20 -1.22 -17.93
CA ASP A 212 10.54 0.06 -17.63
C ASP A 212 9.02 0.04 -17.89
N GLU A 213 8.37 1.17 -17.64
CA GLU A 213 6.92 1.32 -17.85
C GLU A 213 6.46 1.14 -19.31
N ASN A 214 7.37 1.32 -20.28
CA ASN A 214 7.14 1.14 -21.73
C ASN A 214 7.47 -0.29 -22.18
N LEU A 215 7.83 -1.15 -21.24
CA LEU A 215 8.26 -2.53 -21.42
C LEU A 215 9.59 -2.69 -22.19
N PHE A 216 10.45 -1.67 -22.15
CA PHE A 216 11.82 -1.78 -22.64
C PHE A 216 12.72 -2.42 -21.60
N ILE A 217 13.59 -3.32 -22.06
CA ILE A 217 14.64 -3.91 -21.22
C ILE A 217 15.72 -2.84 -21.00
N ILE A 218 15.82 -2.35 -19.77
CA ILE A 218 16.80 -1.34 -19.38
C ILE A 218 18.14 -2.00 -19.04
N ARG A 219 18.09 -3.13 -18.33
CA ARG A 219 19.25 -3.91 -17.92
C ARG A 219 18.93 -5.40 -17.88
N GLN A 220 19.97 -6.21 -18.01
CA GLN A 220 19.88 -7.65 -17.78
C GLN A 220 21.15 -8.15 -17.07
N ASN A 221 21.00 -9.19 -16.24
CA ASN A 221 22.13 -9.91 -15.67
C ASN A 221 21.80 -11.41 -15.59
N HIS A 222 22.80 -12.27 -15.60
CA HIS A 222 22.60 -13.71 -15.48
C HIS A 222 22.23 -14.08 -14.04
N TRP A 223 21.30 -15.02 -13.91
CA TRP A 223 20.93 -15.65 -12.65
C TRP A 223 21.52 -17.05 -12.61
N PHE A 224 22.55 -17.24 -11.78
CA PHE A 224 23.29 -18.51 -11.66
C PHE A 224 22.93 -19.30 -10.39
N TYR A 225 21.89 -18.86 -9.68
CA TYR A 225 21.51 -19.42 -8.39
C TYR A 225 20.28 -20.32 -8.52
N ASP A 226 19.74 -20.75 -7.38
CA ASP A 226 18.57 -21.64 -7.32
C ASP A 226 17.29 -21.02 -7.88
N GLN A 227 16.24 -21.85 -7.95
CA GLN A 227 14.91 -21.43 -8.33
C GLN A 227 14.39 -20.32 -7.41
N ILE A 228 13.94 -19.23 -8.03
CA ILE A 228 13.39 -18.07 -7.34
C ILE A 228 11.99 -18.40 -6.84
N GLN A 229 11.81 -18.27 -5.52
CA GLN A 229 10.55 -18.49 -4.80
C GLN A 229 9.69 -17.22 -4.75
N ASP A 230 10.33 -16.08 -4.49
CA ASP A 230 9.66 -14.79 -4.38
C ASP A 230 10.61 -13.62 -4.57
N MET A 231 10.06 -12.43 -4.80
CA MET A 231 10.80 -11.18 -4.94
C MET A 231 10.05 -10.02 -4.26
N CYS A 232 10.78 -9.05 -3.70
CA CYS A 232 10.17 -7.79 -3.24
C CYS A 232 11.11 -6.60 -3.45
N TRP A 233 10.57 -5.39 -3.33
CA TRP A 233 11.32 -4.14 -3.47
C TRP A 233 11.59 -3.48 -2.12
N SER A 234 12.81 -3.01 -1.91
CA SER A 234 13.17 -2.15 -0.77
C SER A 234 13.40 -0.71 -1.20
N LYS A 235 12.52 0.18 -0.77
CA LYS A 235 12.65 1.62 -1.01
C LYS A 235 13.86 2.22 -0.30
N ILE A 236 14.15 1.79 0.92
CA ILE A 236 15.23 2.38 1.75
C ILE A 236 16.63 1.97 1.30
N LEU A 237 16.79 0.78 0.72
CA LEU A 237 18.04 0.32 0.14
C LEU A 237 18.12 0.54 -1.37
N ASN A 238 17.02 0.91 -2.01
CA ASN A 238 16.91 1.09 -3.46
C ASN A 238 17.37 -0.17 -4.23
N CYS A 239 16.90 -1.34 -3.77
CA CYS A 239 17.26 -2.63 -4.33
C CYS A 239 16.07 -3.61 -4.28
N PHE A 240 16.12 -4.63 -5.13
CA PHE A 240 15.22 -5.77 -5.03
C PHE A 240 15.82 -6.82 -4.11
N PHE A 241 14.95 -7.55 -3.41
CA PHE A 241 15.30 -8.81 -2.76
C PHE A 241 14.72 -9.95 -3.57
N ILE A 242 15.51 -11.01 -3.71
CA ILE A 242 15.12 -12.27 -4.33
C ILE A 242 15.36 -13.36 -3.31
N ILE A 243 14.35 -14.17 -3.02
CA ILE A 243 14.51 -15.35 -2.18
C ILE A 243 14.45 -16.62 -3.04
N THR A 244 15.35 -17.54 -2.75
CA THR A 244 15.27 -18.93 -3.19
C THR A 244 14.77 -19.78 -2.03
N LEU A 245 14.80 -21.11 -2.17
CA LEU A 245 14.40 -22.00 -1.10
C LEU A 245 15.22 -21.79 0.19
N HIS A 246 16.50 -21.43 0.07
CA HIS A 246 17.44 -21.38 1.19
C HIS A 246 18.14 -20.03 1.38
N ASP A 247 18.26 -19.25 0.31
CA ASP A 247 19.11 -18.07 0.29
C ASP A 247 18.32 -16.81 -0.02
N ILE A 248 18.88 -15.69 0.40
CA ILE A 248 18.35 -14.36 0.15
C ILE A 248 19.41 -13.60 -0.63
N TYR A 249 19.00 -12.93 -1.70
CA TYR A 249 19.85 -12.15 -2.55
C TYR A 249 19.34 -10.72 -2.63
N GLN A 250 20.27 -9.77 -2.58
CA GLN A 250 20.04 -8.36 -2.84
C GLN A 250 20.45 -8.06 -4.28
N VAL A 251 19.61 -7.36 -5.04
CA VAL A 251 19.87 -6.94 -6.42
C VAL A 251 19.80 -5.43 -6.52
N GLU A 252 20.95 -4.79 -6.74
CA GLU A 252 21.02 -3.34 -6.89
C GLU A 252 20.39 -2.88 -8.20
N ILE A 253 19.52 -1.87 -8.14
CA ILE A 253 18.77 -1.45 -9.33
C ILE A 253 19.65 -0.85 -10.44
N ASN A 254 20.71 -0.12 -10.06
CA ASN A 254 21.55 0.61 -11.00
C ASN A 254 22.53 -0.29 -11.76
N THR A 255 22.94 -1.40 -11.16
CA THR A 255 24.00 -2.27 -11.67
C THR A 255 23.50 -3.68 -12.00
N LEU A 256 22.34 -4.08 -11.44
CA LEU A 256 21.88 -5.46 -11.33
C LEU A 256 22.92 -6.40 -10.71
N LEU A 257 23.83 -5.87 -9.88
CA LEU A 257 24.74 -6.70 -9.10
C LEU A 257 23.94 -7.49 -8.06
N VAL A 258 24.17 -8.80 -8.06
CA VAL A 258 23.52 -9.73 -7.14
C VAL A 258 24.49 -10.02 -6.00
N LYS A 259 24.03 -9.80 -4.77
CA LYS A 259 24.79 -10.06 -3.54
C LYS A 259 23.99 -10.99 -2.64
N GLN A 260 24.57 -12.13 -2.29
CA GLN A 260 23.97 -13.02 -1.30
C GLN A 260 24.06 -12.42 0.11
N ILE A 261 23.00 -12.58 0.88
CA ILE A 261 22.91 -12.18 2.28
C ILE A 261 23.12 -13.41 3.12
N ASN A 262 24.14 -13.38 3.96
CA ASN A 262 24.43 -14.48 4.87
C ASN A 262 23.42 -14.47 6.02
N THR A 263 22.54 -15.46 6.06
CA THR A 263 21.72 -15.76 7.23
C THR A 263 22.38 -16.84 8.07
N THR A 264 22.22 -16.76 9.39
CA THR A 264 22.79 -17.75 10.32
C THR A 264 22.05 -19.08 10.31
N GLU A 265 20.82 -19.10 9.79
CA GLU A 265 19.96 -20.28 9.74
C GLU A 265 19.56 -20.61 8.30
N LYS A 266 19.59 -21.91 7.97
CA LYS A 266 19.01 -22.44 6.74
C LYS A 266 17.51 -22.61 6.97
N ASN A 267 16.74 -21.67 6.44
CA ASN A 267 15.29 -21.70 6.48
C ASN A 267 14.72 -22.04 5.10
N PHE A 268 13.48 -22.53 5.06
CA PHE A 268 12.71 -22.75 3.83
C PHE A 268 11.83 -21.53 3.56
N TRP A 269 12.35 -20.58 2.80
CA TRP A 269 11.65 -19.32 2.54
C TRP A 269 10.52 -19.50 1.53
N GLN A 270 9.36 -18.89 1.81
CA GLN A 270 8.17 -18.97 0.98
C GLN A 270 7.84 -17.63 0.32
N SER A 271 7.83 -16.54 1.09
CA SER A 271 7.50 -15.21 0.59
C SER A 271 8.28 -14.12 1.30
N CYS A 272 8.39 -12.96 0.67
CA CYS A 272 9.11 -11.80 1.21
C CYS A 272 8.39 -10.48 0.93
N THR A 273 8.49 -9.53 1.86
CA THR A 273 8.04 -8.14 1.67
C THR A 273 8.93 -7.18 2.46
N CYS A 274 8.98 -5.91 2.07
CA CYS A 274 9.73 -4.88 2.79
C CYS A 274 8.82 -3.79 3.36
N SER A 275 9.17 -3.30 4.54
CA SER A 275 8.78 -1.98 5.02
C SER A 275 9.88 -0.97 4.76
N ASP A 276 9.69 0.26 5.26
CA ASP A 276 10.75 1.25 5.27
C ASP A 276 11.93 0.85 6.19
N THR A 277 11.74 0.02 7.20
CA THR A 277 12.80 -0.31 8.17
C THR A 277 13.28 -1.74 8.12
N SER A 278 12.45 -2.66 7.62
CA SER A 278 12.63 -4.08 7.80
C SER A 278 12.30 -4.89 6.54
N LEU A 279 13.00 -6.01 6.37
CA LEU A 279 12.64 -7.10 5.47
C LEU A 279 11.90 -8.16 6.28
N TYR A 280 10.72 -8.56 5.82
CA TYR A 280 9.95 -9.66 6.40
C TYR A 280 10.00 -10.85 5.46
N LEU A 281 10.25 -12.03 6.01
CA LEU A 281 10.29 -13.30 5.29
C LEU A 281 9.34 -14.29 5.94
N SER A 282 8.59 -15.04 5.13
CA SER A 282 7.76 -16.13 5.63
C SER A 282 8.43 -17.49 5.45
N ASN A 283 8.25 -18.32 6.48
CA ASN A 283 8.42 -19.77 6.46
C ASN A 283 7.22 -20.37 7.24
N GLU A 284 7.45 -21.25 8.22
CA GLU A 284 6.44 -21.63 9.22
C GLU A 284 6.06 -20.47 10.17
N SER A 285 6.86 -19.40 10.17
CA SER A 285 6.73 -18.18 10.96
C SER A 285 7.00 -16.96 10.07
N ILE A 286 6.96 -15.77 10.64
CA ILE A 286 7.42 -14.55 9.95
C ILE A 286 8.67 -14.05 10.64
N ILE A 287 9.75 -13.92 9.89
CA ILE A 287 11.04 -13.48 10.42
C ILE A 287 11.30 -12.05 9.94
N GLU A 288 11.62 -11.18 10.89
CA GLU A 288 11.96 -9.79 10.63
C GLU A 288 13.47 -9.58 10.66
N PHE A 289 13.98 -8.93 9.63
CA PHE A 289 15.35 -8.44 9.52
C PHE A 289 15.34 -6.93 9.41
N ASN A 290 16.22 -6.22 10.11
CA ASN A 290 16.40 -4.79 9.89
C ASN A 290 17.09 -4.56 8.54
N LEU A 291 16.86 -3.42 7.89
CA LEU A 291 17.54 -3.08 6.63
C LEU A 291 18.82 -2.27 6.85
N LYS A 292 18.84 -1.41 7.88
CA LYS A 292 19.96 -0.53 8.23
C LYS A 292 20.33 -0.65 9.71
N PRO A 293 21.63 -0.47 10.07
CA PRO A 293 22.77 -0.19 9.18
C PRO A 293 23.25 -1.41 8.38
N SER A 294 22.84 -2.61 8.77
CA SER A 294 23.14 -3.89 8.10
C SER A 294 21.95 -4.83 8.25
N ILE A 295 21.81 -5.78 7.32
CA ILE A 295 20.72 -6.76 7.38
C ILE A 295 21.01 -7.79 8.47
N GLN A 296 20.26 -7.74 9.56
CA GLN A 296 20.40 -8.61 10.73
C GLN A 296 19.03 -9.05 11.22
N TYR A 297 19.00 -10.26 11.79
CA TYR A 297 17.81 -10.78 12.43
C TYR A 297 17.38 -9.88 13.59
N VAL A 298 16.08 -9.58 13.65
CA VAL A 298 15.45 -8.82 14.74
C VAL A 298 14.64 -9.74 15.63
N LYS A 299 13.62 -10.39 15.07
CA LYS A 299 12.71 -11.29 15.79
C LYS A 299 11.92 -12.19 14.85
N SER A 300 11.33 -13.24 15.40
CA SER A 300 10.37 -14.14 14.73
C SER A 300 8.99 -13.97 15.36
N TYR A 301 7.98 -13.80 14.50
CA TYR A 301 6.58 -13.82 14.87
C TYR A 301 6.04 -15.22 14.63
N LYS A 302 5.72 -15.91 15.72
CA LYS A 302 4.97 -17.16 15.67
C LYS A 302 3.48 -16.82 15.76
N ARG A 303 2.67 -17.39 14.87
CA ARG A 303 1.22 -17.51 15.11
C ARG A 303 1.07 -18.41 16.36
N ASN A 304 0.08 -18.15 17.22
CA ASN A 304 -0.09 -18.80 18.54
C ASN A 304 0.29 -20.29 18.58
N GLU A 305 0.77 -20.78 19.73
CA GLU A 305 1.40 -22.11 19.96
C GLU A 305 0.59 -23.34 19.49
N THR A 306 -0.65 -23.18 19.05
CA THR A 306 -1.51 -24.23 18.48
C THR A 306 -1.51 -24.27 16.94
N ILE A 307 -0.43 -23.83 16.28
CA ILE A 307 -0.29 -24.08 14.83
C ILE A 307 -0.09 -25.59 14.64
N ASP A 308 -1.08 -26.24 14.03
CA ASP A 308 -0.87 -27.56 13.41
C ASP A 308 0.21 -27.38 12.34
N HIS A 309 1.23 -28.26 12.29
CA HIS A 309 2.39 -28.20 11.37
C HIS A 309 2.02 -28.24 9.87
N LYS A 310 0.74 -28.12 9.55
CA LYS A 310 0.10 -28.18 8.24
C LYS A 310 -0.36 -26.82 7.72
N GLN A 311 -0.11 -25.72 8.43
CA GLN A 311 -0.37 -24.38 7.93
C GLN A 311 0.87 -23.78 7.28
N ARG A 312 0.72 -23.30 6.03
CA ARG A 312 1.79 -22.66 5.25
C ARG A 312 1.42 -21.22 4.94
N ILE A 313 2.35 -20.30 5.11
CA ILE A 313 2.19 -18.90 4.69
C ILE A 313 2.67 -18.78 3.25
N ASP A 314 1.71 -18.70 2.33
CA ASP A 314 1.96 -18.66 0.90
C ASP A 314 2.46 -17.29 0.45
N SER A 315 1.88 -16.20 0.94
CA SER A 315 2.25 -14.84 0.51
C SER A 315 2.15 -13.86 1.67
N ILE A 316 3.07 -12.90 1.71
CA ILE A 316 3.05 -11.79 2.66
C ILE A 316 3.23 -10.47 1.92
N GLU A 317 2.49 -9.45 2.34
CA GLU A 317 2.67 -8.10 1.79
C GLU A 317 2.54 -7.06 2.91
N TYR A 318 3.49 -6.13 2.96
CA TYR A 318 3.53 -5.07 3.97
C TYR A 318 2.80 -3.82 3.47
N ASN A 319 2.00 -3.22 4.35
CA ASN A 319 1.48 -1.88 4.11
C ASN A 319 1.24 -1.13 5.42
N ASN A 320 1.85 0.06 5.55
CA ASN A 320 1.58 1.04 6.61
C ASN A 320 1.48 0.43 8.03
N GLY A 321 2.47 -0.38 8.43
CA GLY A 321 2.52 -1.00 9.76
C GLY A 321 1.62 -2.23 9.93
N LYS A 322 1.00 -2.69 8.85
CA LYS A 322 0.21 -3.91 8.79
C LYS A 322 0.88 -4.91 7.86
N LEU A 323 0.61 -6.19 8.09
CA LEU A 323 1.10 -7.29 7.29
C LEU A 323 -0.09 -8.17 6.90
N ILE A 324 -0.35 -8.31 5.61
CA ILE A 324 -1.34 -9.27 5.12
C ILE A 324 -0.67 -10.61 4.88
N LEU A 325 -1.36 -11.69 5.22
CA LEU A 325 -0.90 -13.06 5.09
C LEU A 325 -1.91 -13.85 4.28
N ALA A 326 -1.48 -14.48 3.18
CA ALA A 326 -2.23 -15.53 2.52
C ALA A 326 -1.79 -16.87 3.10
N ILE A 327 -2.74 -17.61 3.69
CA ILE A 327 -2.44 -18.81 4.47
C ILE A 327 -3.22 -19.98 3.92
N ASN A 328 -2.50 -21.07 3.72
CA ASN A 328 -2.99 -22.34 3.25
C ASN A 328 -2.98 -23.34 4.42
N ASP A 329 -4.16 -23.77 4.86
CA ASP A 329 -4.34 -24.74 5.93
C ASP A 329 -4.65 -26.11 5.35
N GLN A 330 -3.61 -26.93 5.23
CA GLN A 330 -3.73 -28.28 4.66
C GLN A 330 -4.52 -29.24 5.56
N SER A 331 -4.63 -28.95 6.86
CA SER A 331 -5.37 -29.80 7.81
C SER A 331 -6.87 -29.70 7.59
N LYS A 332 -7.35 -28.48 7.32
CA LYS A 332 -8.77 -28.17 7.10
C LYS A 332 -9.14 -28.12 5.62
N GLN A 333 -8.15 -28.13 4.73
CA GLN A 333 -8.32 -27.83 3.32
C GLN A 333 -8.96 -26.46 3.12
N GLU A 334 -8.49 -25.47 3.87
CA GLU A 334 -9.02 -24.12 3.86
C GLU A 334 -7.94 -23.11 3.51
N ILE A 335 -8.37 -22.03 2.87
CA ILE A 335 -7.54 -20.88 2.58
C ILE A 335 -8.15 -19.67 3.26
N PHE A 336 -7.32 -18.90 3.95
CA PHE A 336 -7.75 -17.65 4.56
C PHE A 336 -6.68 -16.57 4.44
N ILE A 337 -7.16 -15.34 4.42
CA ILE A 337 -6.36 -14.14 4.41
C ILE A 337 -6.48 -13.47 5.78
N GLU A 338 -5.35 -13.16 6.40
CA GLU A 338 -5.30 -12.42 7.66
C GLU A 338 -4.61 -11.08 7.46
N LEU A 339 -5.12 -10.04 8.11
CA LEU A 339 -4.40 -8.78 8.26
C LEU A 339 -3.98 -8.62 9.71
N ARG A 340 -2.67 -8.44 9.94
CA ARG A 340 -2.11 -8.29 11.28
C ARG A 340 -1.47 -6.92 11.49
N LEU A 341 -1.59 -6.39 12.69
CA LEU A 341 -0.89 -5.18 13.11
C LEU A 341 0.54 -5.54 13.53
N LEU A 342 1.60 -4.98 12.93
CA LEU A 342 2.97 -5.44 13.20
C LEU A 342 3.49 -5.15 14.62
N THR A 343 2.99 -4.10 15.27
CA THR A 343 3.46 -3.70 16.60
C THR A 343 3.10 -4.73 17.68
N THR A 344 1.89 -5.30 17.60
CA THR A 344 1.38 -6.30 18.56
C THR A 344 1.25 -7.70 17.95
N PHE A 345 1.32 -7.80 16.62
CA PHE A 345 1.01 -8.97 15.82
C PHE A 345 -0.44 -9.49 15.95
N ASP A 346 -1.34 -8.65 16.47
CA ASP A 346 -2.76 -8.96 16.62
C ASP A 346 -3.43 -9.08 15.24
N CYS A 347 -4.33 -10.06 15.13
CA CYS A 347 -5.18 -10.21 13.95
C CYS A 347 -6.27 -9.14 13.97
N LEU A 348 -6.25 -8.25 12.98
CA LEU A 348 -7.26 -7.20 12.80
C LEU A 348 -8.53 -7.77 12.17
N TRP A 349 -8.38 -8.64 11.18
CA TRP A 349 -9.46 -9.40 10.58
C TRP A 349 -8.94 -10.67 9.90
N LEU A 350 -9.85 -11.62 9.72
CA LEU A 350 -9.64 -12.87 9.00
C LEU A 350 -10.76 -13.02 7.96
N CYS A 351 -10.37 -13.33 6.73
CA CYS A 351 -11.28 -13.59 5.62
C CYS A 351 -11.03 -15.01 5.10
N GLN A 352 -11.99 -15.91 5.27
CA GLN A 352 -11.95 -17.22 4.65
C GLN A 352 -12.35 -17.09 3.18
N LEU A 353 -11.52 -17.62 2.27
CA LEU A 353 -11.81 -17.62 0.85
C LEU A 353 -12.65 -18.85 0.52
N ASN A 354 -13.78 -18.63 -0.13
CA ASN A 354 -14.61 -19.71 -0.65
C ASN A 354 -14.12 -20.13 -2.03
N ILE A 355 -12.94 -20.75 -2.06
CA ILE A 355 -12.26 -21.23 -3.28
C ILE A 355 -11.92 -22.70 -3.14
N GLU A 356 -11.67 -23.37 -4.26
CA GLU A 356 -11.25 -24.77 -4.23
C GLU A 356 -9.87 -24.87 -3.57
N TYR A 357 -9.76 -25.79 -2.61
CA TYR A 357 -8.49 -26.01 -1.95
C TYR A 357 -7.45 -26.52 -2.94
N SER A 358 -6.29 -25.87 -2.93
CA SER A 358 -5.14 -26.26 -3.73
C SER A 358 -3.88 -26.17 -2.88
N GLU A 359 -2.96 -27.11 -3.06
CA GLU A 359 -1.63 -27.03 -2.46
C GLU A 359 -0.74 -25.97 -3.14
N ARG A 360 -1.21 -25.37 -4.23
CA ARG A 360 -0.51 -24.29 -4.93
C ARG A 360 -0.48 -23.01 -4.09
N LYS A 361 0.57 -22.24 -4.33
CA LYS A 361 0.85 -20.99 -3.60
C LYS A 361 -0.15 -19.92 -4.01
N ILE A 362 -0.79 -19.31 -3.03
CA ILE A 362 -1.71 -18.18 -3.23
C ILE A 362 -0.91 -16.89 -3.17
N GLN A 363 -1.15 -16.00 -4.13
CA GLN A 363 -0.46 -14.72 -4.18
C GLN A 363 -1.38 -13.59 -3.79
N CYS A 364 -0.85 -12.67 -3.00
CA CYS A 364 -1.53 -11.42 -2.67
C CYS A 364 -0.65 -10.25 -3.10
N CYS A 365 -1.27 -9.18 -3.57
CA CYS A 365 -0.59 -7.91 -3.75
C CYS A 365 -1.43 -6.77 -3.19
N LEU A 366 -0.75 -5.71 -2.78
CA LEU A 366 -1.43 -4.48 -2.44
C LEU A 366 -2.07 -3.87 -3.70
N TYR A 367 -3.28 -3.38 -3.53
CA TYR A 367 -4.03 -2.67 -4.55
C TYR A 367 -4.61 -1.40 -3.93
N ASN A 368 -4.37 -0.24 -4.53
CA ASN A 368 -4.93 1.03 -4.07
C ASN A 368 -4.81 1.26 -2.54
N TYR A 369 -3.57 1.22 -2.04
CA TYR A 369 -3.14 1.56 -0.67
C TYR A 369 -3.61 0.65 0.46
N ASP A 370 -4.91 0.41 0.60
CA ASP A 370 -5.46 -0.35 1.74
C ASP A 370 -6.34 -1.52 1.31
N THR A 371 -6.36 -1.82 0.02
CA THR A 371 -7.12 -2.96 -0.52
C THR A 371 -6.18 -3.96 -1.15
N TRP A 372 -6.68 -5.15 -1.42
CA TRP A 372 -5.81 -6.29 -1.75
C TRP A 372 -6.39 -7.07 -2.91
N LEU A 373 -5.50 -7.51 -3.79
CA LEU A 373 -5.83 -8.47 -4.83
C LEU A 373 -5.25 -9.82 -4.46
N ILE A 374 -6.09 -10.84 -4.49
CA ILE A 374 -5.68 -12.22 -4.29
C ILE A 374 -5.81 -12.95 -5.62
N ALA A 375 -4.74 -13.59 -6.04
CA ALA A 375 -4.75 -14.50 -7.18
C ALA A 375 -5.13 -15.90 -6.72
N ASP A 376 -6.29 -16.35 -7.14
CA ASP A 376 -6.74 -17.73 -6.98
C ASP A 376 -6.33 -18.53 -8.21
N TRP A 377 -5.32 -19.38 -8.03
CA TRP A 377 -4.82 -20.26 -9.08
C TRP A 377 -5.87 -21.31 -9.49
N GLY A 378 -6.60 -21.88 -8.54
CA GLY A 378 -7.50 -23.03 -8.77
C GLY A 378 -8.69 -22.67 -9.65
N ASN A 379 -9.36 -21.55 -9.35
CA ASN A 379 -10.47 -21.07 -10.18
C ASN A 379 -10.03 -20.09 -11.27
N SER A 380 -8.72 -19.85 -11.43
CA SER A 380 -8.18 -18.81 -12.32
C SER A 380 -8.91 -17.48 -12.13
N SER A 381 -8.96 -16.97 -10.90
CA SER A 381 -9.73 -15.75 -10.59
C SER A 381 -8.94 -14.75 -9.76
N LEU A 382 -9.34 -13.49 -9.85
CA LEU A 382 -8.83 -12.39 -9.03
C LEU A 382 -9.89 -11.98 -8.03
N ILE A 383 -9.57 -12.11 -6.75
CA ILE A 383 -10.48 -11.75 -5.65
C ILE A 383 -10.04 -10.40 -5.11
N TYR A 384 -10.99 -9.45 -5.08
CA TYR A 384 -10.77 -8.13 -4.55
C TYR A 384 -11.24 -8.02 -3.10
N LEU A 385 -10.31 -7.79 -2.19
CA LEU A 385 -10.55 -7.60 -0.76
C LEU A 385 -10.47 -6.13 -0.37
N THR A 386 -11.48 -5.67 0.37
CA THR A 386 -11.48 -4.33 0.97
C THR A 386 -10.56 -4.25 2.18
N LYS A 387 -10.30 -3.01 2.64
CA LYS A 387 -9.52 -2.71 3.85
C LYS A 387 -10.01 -3.40 5.12
N ASP A 388 -11.31 -3.74 5.16
CA ASP A 388 -11.98 -4.35 6.30
C ASP A 388 -12.12 -5.89 6.14
N GLY A 389 -11.41 -6.49 5.17
CA GLY A 389 -11.41 -7.93 4.96
C GLY A 389 -12.65 -8.49 4.27
N LYS A 390 -13.47 -7.64 3.63
CA LYS A 390 -14.65 -8.09 2.88
C LYS A 390 -14.32 -8.31 1.41
N ILE A 391 -14.80 -9.41 0.84
CA ILE A 391 -14.76 -9.63 -0.60
C ILE A 391 -15.73 -8.64 -1.25
N LYS A 392 -15.21 -7.74 -2.10
CA LYS A 392 -16.04 -6.80 -2.85
C LYS A 392 -16.47 -7.38 -4.19
N ASN A 393 -15.55 -8.06 -4.88
CA ASN A 393 -15.81 -8.72 -6.16
C ASN A 393 -14.82 -9.85 -6.41
N SER A 394 -15.17 -10.76 -7.32
CA SER A 394 -14.25 -11.72 -7.93
C SER A 394 -14.36 -11.63 -9.46
N VAL A 395 -13.25 -11.80 -10.16
CA VAL A 395 -13.17 -11.70 -11.61
C VAL A 395 -12.51 -12.95 -12.15
N GLU A 396 -13.23 -13.71 -12.97
CA GLU A 396 -12.66 -14.83 -13.69
C GLU A 396 -11.60 -14.34 -14.68
N TYR A 397 -10.54 -15.13 -14.80
CA TYR A 397 -9.40 -14.87 -15.64
C TYR A 397 -9.14 -16.07 -16.54
N GLN A 398 -8.72 -15.81 -17.78
CA GLN A 398 -8.68 -16.86 -18.80
C GLN A 398 -7.62 -17.94 -18.53
N ASN A 399 -6.57 -17.59 -17.77
CA ASN A 399 -5.41 -18.45 -17.54
C ASN A 399 -5.16 -18.59 -16.04
N GLU A 400 -4.50 -19.68 -15.65
CA GLU A 400 -4.03 -19.85 -14.27
C GLU A 400 -3.07 -18.73 -13.87
N ILE A 401 -3.38 -18.09 -12.74
CA ILE A 401 -2.60 -16.96 -12.22
C ILE A 401 -1.60 -17.48 -11.20
N HIS A 402 -0.32 -17.28 -11.47
CA HIS A 402 0.78 -17.69 -10.59
C HIS A 402 1.35 -16.56 -9.76
N TYR A 403 1.24 -15.32 -10.26
CA TYR A 403 1.76 -14.16 -9.58
C TYR A 403 1.02 -12.90 -10.00
N ILE A 404 0.87 -11.96 -9.07
CA ILE A 404 0.26 -10.66 -9.33
C ILE A 404 1.08 -9.57 -8.66
N ASN A 405 1.26 -8.45 -9.35
CA ASN A 405 1.92 -7.28 -8.80
C ASN A 405 1.32 -5.98 -9.37
N GLN A 406 1.37 -4.90 -8.61
CA GLN A 406 1.04 -3.57 -9.10
C GLN A 406 2.27 -2.94 -9.76
N PHE A 407 2.11 -2.45 -10.99
CA PHE A 407 3.19 -1.79 -11.73
C PHE A 407 2.83 -0.35 -12.07
N GLY A 408 3.50 0.58 -11.40
CA GLY A 408 3.14 1.99 -11.47
C GLY A 408 1.81 2.27 -10.79
N SER A 409 1.21 3.43 -11.08
CA SER A 409 -0.04 3.85 -10.45
C SER A 409 -1.29 3.24 -11.09
N ASN A 410 -1.18 2.67 -12.30
CA ASN A 410 -2.34 2.34 -13.13
C ASN A 410 -2.20 1.02 -13.92
N LYS A 411 -1.30 0.12 -13.53
CA LYS A 411 -1.21 -1.20 -14.16
C LYS A 411 -1.19 -2.31 -13.13
N VAL A 412 -1.83 -3.42 -13.49
CA VAL A 412 -1.68 -4.70 -12.82
C VAL A 412 -0.97 -5.63 -13.77
N VAL A 413 0.03 -6.34 -13.23
CA VAL A 413 0.83 -7.30 -13.98
C VAL A 413 0.53 -8.68 -13.42
N ILE A 414 0.14 -9.58 -14.32
CA ILE A 414 -0.29 -10.94 -13.99
C ILE A 414 0.66 -11.91 -14.67
N SER A 415 1.32 -12.75 -13.88
CA SER A 415 2.11 -13.86 -14.40
C SER A 415 1.26 -15.12 -14.50
N THR A 416 1.32 -15.76 -15.65
CA THR A 416 0.80 -17.11 -15.91
C THR A 416 1.99 -18.04 -16.23
N ASP A 417 1.73 -19.31 -16.53
CA ASP A 417 2.79 -20.25 -16.95
C ASP A 417 3.45 -19.86 -18.29
N HIS A 418 2.68 -19.24 -19.19
CA HIS A 418 3.12 -19.01 -20.56
C HIS A 418 3.44 -17.54 -20.85
N SER A 419 3.02 -16.63 -20.00
CA SER A 419 3.09 -15.21 -20.31
C SER A 419 2.97 -14.32 -19.08
N ILE A 420 3.40 -13.07 -19.25
CA ILE A 420 3.19 -11.96 -18.32
C ILE A 420 2.25 -10.98 -19.02
N HIS A 421 1.06 -10.78 -18.45
CA HIS A 421 0.00 -9.93 -18.98
C HIS A 421 -0.01 -8.58 -18.27
N PHE A 422 -0.09 -7.49 -19.06
CA PHE A 422 -0.17 -6.13 -18.55
C PHE A 422 -1.57 -5.59 -18.78
N HIS A 423 -2.24 -5.23 -17.69
CA HIS A 423 -3.59 -4.68 -17.69
C HIS A 423 -3.55 -3.22 -17.30
N LYS A 424 -4.32 -2.38 -18.00
CA LYS A 424 -4.59 -1.03 -17.54
C LYS A 424 -5.71 -1.10 -16.52
N LEU A 425 -5.48 -0.42 -15.42
CA LEU A 425 -6.46 -0.10 -14.40
C LEU A 425 -7.35 1.03 -14.89
#